data_AF-E0S170-F1
#
_entry.id   AF-E0S170-F1
#
_cell.length_a   1.000
_cell.length_b   1.000
_cell.length_c   1.000
_cell.angle_alpha   90.00
_cell.angle_beta   90.00
_cell.angle_gamma   90.00
#
_symmetry.space_group_name_H-M   'P 1'
#
loop_
_entity.id
_entity.type
_entity.pdbx_description
1 polymer ?
#
loop_
_entity_poly.entity_id
_entity_poly.type
_entity_poly.pdbx_seq_one_letter_code
_entity_poly.pdbx_strand_id
1 'polypeptide(L)'
;MDNNLFREKSVKKLSSPENLSEYLRVTTPAMWVILIGIMVGVIGLYIWSYFMTINSYAYGDGVVRNGILTVTYEENSTAQYVKDDMDVIIGGVRMPIDSIGKDDNGKIISVSKTDFPDGDYAAKASYKQTRMISMLFN
;
A
#
# COMPACT_ATOMS: atom_id res chain seq x y z
N MET A 1 65.02 35.25 49.25
CA MET A 1 64.97 36.22 48.14
C MET A 1 64.98 35.44 46.83
N ASP A 2 64.04 34.53 46.64
CA ASP A 2 62.62 34.71 46.29
C ASP A 2 62.42 34.62 44.78
N ASN A 3 61.36 33.90 44.39
CA ASN A 3 60.74 33.84 43.05
C ASN A 3 61.08 32.64 42.16
N ASN A 4 60.84 31.41 42.63
CA ASN A 4 60.47 30.34 41.68
C ASN A 4 59.34 29.42 42.17
N LEU A 5 58.45 29.97 43.00
CA LEU A 5 57.33 29.26 43.65
C LEU A 5 56.07 29.13 42.76
N PHE A 6 56.12 29.46 41.47
CA PHE A 6 54.91 29.56 40.64
C PHE A 6 54.94 28.79 39.32
N ARG A 7 55.82 27.78 39.17
CA ARG A 7 55.91 27.06 37.88
C ARG A 7 55.83 25.54 37.90
N GLU A 8 55.40 24.94 39.01
CA GLU A 8 55.24 23.48 39.06
C GLU A 8 53.84 22.97 39.42
N LYS A 9 52.94 23.83 39.91
CA LYS A 9 51.54 23.41 40.17
C LYS A 9 50.56 23.67 39.03
N SER A 10 50.91 24.49 38.04
CA SER A 10 50.07 24.72 36.86
C SER A 10 50.39 23.79 35.68
N VAL A 11 51.50 23.05 35.74
CA VAL A 11 51.94 22.11 34.67
C VAL A 11 51.57 20.65 35.00
N LYS A 12 50.67 20.42 35.96
CA LYS A 12 50.15 19.08 36.29
C LYS A 12 48.64 18.94 36.16
N LYS A 13 47.99 19.91 35.48
CA LYS A 13 46.55 19.89 35.22
C LYS A 13 46.21 20.31 33.78
N LEU A 14 47.02 19.87 32.82
CA LEU A 14 46.69 19.89 31.38
C LEU A 14 46.79 18.50 30.74
N SER A 15 46.98 17.47 31.55
CA SER A 15 47.05 16.08 31.10
C SER A 15 45.97 15.26 31.78
N SER A 16 44.73 15.69 31.64
CA SER A 16 43.63 14.72 31.58
C SER A 16 42.62 15.15 30.51
N PRO A 17 42.97 15.01 29.22
CA PRO A 17 41.97 14.69 28.21
C PRO A 17 41.56 13.21 28.38
N GLU A 18 41.27 12.75 29.60
CA GLU A 18 40.97 11.34 29.86
C GLU A 18 39.53 10.99 29.55
N ASN A 19 38.67 11.98 29.31
CA ASN A 19 37.25 11.75 29.04
C ASN A 19 36.72 12.60 27.87
N LEU A 20 37.53 12.83 26.84
CA LEU A 20 37.00 13.14 25.50
C LEU A 20 37.07 11.95 24.55
N SER A 21 37.98 11.02 24.81
CA SER A 21 38.11 9.76 24.08
C SER A 21 37.03 8.75 24.43
N GLU A 22 36.36 8.86 25.59
CA GLU A 22 35.39 7.85 26.03
C GLU A 22 34.00 8.01 25.41
N TYR A 23 33.71 9.14 24.77
CA TYR A 23 32.45 9.34 24.02
C TYR A 23 32.56 8.99 22.53
N LEU A 24 33.77 8.69 22.07
CA LEU A 24 34.02 8.05 20.77
C LEU A 24 34.23 6.55 20.96
N ARG A 25 33.44 5.90 21.82
CA ARG A 25 33.23 4.46 21.67
C ARG A 25 32.34 4.28 20.45
N VAL A 26 32.99 4.40 19.29
CA VAL A 26 32.52 4.11 17.94
C VAL A 26 31.47 3.03 18.07
N THR A 27 30.23 3.43 17.81
CA THR A 27 29.05 2.62 17.54
C THR A 27 29.36 1.14 17.76
N THR A 28 29.19 0.65 19.00
CA THR A 28 29.51 -0.74 19.32
C THR A 28 28.89 -1.66 18.26
N PRO A 29 29.52 -2.78 17.87
CA PRO A 29 29.00 -3.65 16.81
C PRO A 29 27.52 -4.04 17.00
N ALA A 30 27.07 -4.12 18.25
CA ALA A 30 25.67 -4.30 18.62
C ALA A 30 24.72 -3.19 18.10
N MET A 31 25.14 -1.93 18.12
CA MET A 31 24.36 -0.79 17.61
C MET A 31 24.16 -0.87 16.08
N TRP A 32 25.15 -1.38 15.35
CA TRP A 32 25.01 -1.65 13.91
C TRP A 32 23.97 -2.74 13.62
N VAL A 33 23.93 -3.80 14.44
CA VAL A 33 22.93 -4.86 14.32
C VAL A 33 21.52 -4.33 14.55
N ILE A 34 21.34 -3.45 15.54
CA ILE A 34 20.05 -2.80 15.81
C ILE A 34 19.64 -1.90 14.63
N LEU A 35 20.57 -1.09 14.11
CA LEU A 35 20.35 -0.24 12.93
C LEU A 35 19.92 -1.05 11.72
N ILE A 36 20.61 -2.17 11.45
CA ILE A 36 20.27 -3.08 10.36
C ILE A 36 18.89 -3.71 10.60
N GLY A 37 18.58 -4.12 11.84
CA GLY A 37 17.28 -4.68 12.20
C GLY A 37 16.13 -3.71 11.92
N ILE A 38 16.30 -2.43 12.26
CA ILE A 38 15.33 -1.37 11.94
C ILE A 38 15.22 -1.18 10.42
N MET A 39 16.35 -1.11 9.72
CA MET A 39 16.38 -0.92 8.27
C MET A 39 15.67 -2.08 7.53
N VAL A 40 15.93 -3.32 7.95
CA VAL A 40 15.25 -4.51 7.41
C VAL A 40 13.77 -4.50 7.73
N GLY A 41 13.38 -4.10 8.96
CA GLY A 41 11.98 -3.96 9.33
C GLY A 41 11.25 -2.96 8.45
N VAL A 42 11.86 -1.80 8.19
CA VAL A 42 11.32 -0.76 7.31
C VAL A 42 11.19 -1.27 5.88
N ILE A 43 12.24 -1.90 5.33
CA ILE A 43 12.20 -2.50 3.98
C ILE A 43 11.12 -3.58 3.89
N GLY A 44 10.99 -4.42 4.92
CA GLY A 44 9.95 -5.44 5.01
C GLY A 44 8.54 -4.83 4.97
N LEU A 45 8.30 -3.77 5.73
CA LEU A 45 7.03 -3.03 5.70
C LEU A 45 6.78 -2.37 4.33
N TYR A 46 7.81 -1.81 3.69
CA TYR A 46 7.71 -1.23 2.34
C TYR A 46 7.29 -2.27 1.30
N ILE A 47 7.96 -3.42 1.29
CA ILE A 47 7.65 -4.52 0.39
C ILE A 47 6.24 -5.03 0.68
N TRP A 48 5.93 -5.31 1.95
CA TRP A 48 4.63 -5.84 2.36
C TRP A 48 3.46 -4.91 2.00
N SER A 49 3.63 -3.59 2.17
CA SER A 49 2.65 -2.58 1.77
C SER A 49 2.42 -2.57 0.25
N TYR A 50 3.47 -2.76 -0.55
CA TYR A 50 3.35 -2.82 -2.01
C TYR A 50 2.62 -4.08 -2.50
N PHE A 51 2.86 -5.22 -1.84
CA PHE A 51 2.26 -6.50 -2.22
C PHE A 51 0.85 -6.73 -1.65
N MET A 52 0.41 -5.95 -0.66
CA MET A 52 -0.94 -6.05 -0.10
C MET A 52 -1.99 -5.49 -1.08
N THR A 53 -2.45 -6.34 -1.99
CA THR A 53 -3.59 -6.04 -2.86
C THR A 53 -4.88 -6.41 -2.15
N ILE A 54 -5.78 -5.45 -1.97
CA ILE A 54 -7.16 -5.73 -1.56
C ILE A 54 -7.99 -5.90 -2.84
N ASN A 55 -8.57 -7.09 -3.00
CA ASN A 55 -9.56 -7.33 -4.04
C ASN A 55 -10.89 -6.74 -3.57
N SER A 56 -11.27 -5.63 -4.17
CA SER A 56 -12.55 -4.97 -3.90
C SER A 56 -13.57 -5.37 -4.97
N TYR A 57 -14.86 -5.29 -4.61
CA TYR A 57 -15.95 -5.68 -5.51
C TYR A 57 -16.94 -4.53 -5.67
N ALA A 58 -17.30 -4.24 -6.92
CA ALA A 58 -18.40 -3.34 -7.25
C ALA A 58 -19.66 -4.18 -7.44
N TYR A 59 -20.69 -3.91 -6.64
CA TYR A 59 -21.96 -4.64 -6.69
C TYR A 59 -22.92 -3.99 -7.70
N GLY A 60 -23.73 -4.82 -8.34
CA GLY A 60 -24.73 -4.36 -9.30
C GLY A 60 -25.74 -5.43 -9.70
N ASP A 61 -26.82 -4.96 -10.33
CA ASP A 61 -27.84 -5.83 -10.89
C ASP A 61 -27.43 -6.24 -12.31
N GLY A 62 -27.32 -7.54 -12.54
CA GLY A 62 -27.04 -8.15 -13.83
C GLY A 62 -28.31 -8.63 -14.51
N VAL A 63 -28.55 -8.18 -15.75
CA VAL A 63 -29.66 -8.64 -16.57
C VAL A 63 -29.10 -9.38 -17.76
N VAL A 64 -29.48 -10.64 -17.93
CA VAL A 64 -29.14 -11.45 -19.11
C VAL A 64 -30.29 -11.38 -20.10
N ARG A 65 -29.99 -10.96 -21.33
CA ARG A 65 -30.92 -10.98 -22.48
C ARG A 65 -30.21 -11.48 -23.72
N ASN A 66 -30.75 -12.50 -24.37
CA ASN A 66 -30.20 -13.07 -25.60
C ASN A 66 -28.71 -13.47 -25.49
N GLY A 67 -28.30 -14.00 -24.33
CA GLY A 67 -26.90 -14.38 -24.07
C GLY A 67 -25.94 -13.19 -23.88
N ILE A 68 -26.49 -11.99 -23.66
CA ILE A 68 -25.72 -10.80 -23.29
C ILE A 68 -26.07 -10.46 -21.84
N LEU A 69 -25.06 -10.50 -20.99
CA LEU A 69 -25.14 -9.98 -19.64
C LEU A 69 -24.83 -8.49 -19.66
N THR A 70 -25.75 -7.69 -19.12
CA THR A 70 -25.53 -6.28 -18.81
C THR A 70 -25.60 -6.09 -17.30
N VAL A 71 -24.50 -5.68 -16.67
CA VAL A 71 -24.45 -5.37 -15.24
C VAL A 71 -24.48 -3.88 -15.02
N THR A 72 -25.41 -3.43 -14.18
CA THR A 72 -25.62 -2.03 -13.85
C THR A 72 -25.18 -1.78 -12.40
N TYR A 73 -24.02 -1.15 -12.20
CA TYR A 73 -23.41 -1.01 -10.88
C TYR A 73 -24.10 0.01 -9.99
N GLU A 74 -24.48 -0.37 -8.76
CA GLU A 74 -25.20 0.49 -7.81
C GLU A 74 -24.47 1.81 -7.53
N GLU A 75 -23.15 1.76 -7.37
CA GLU A 75 -22.35 2.92 -6.99
C GLU A 75 -21.31 3.26 -8.06
N ASN A 76 -21.46 4.43 -8.69
CA ASN A 76 -20.51 4.92 -9.68
C ASN A 76 -19.09 5.14 -9.11
N SER A 77 -18.98 5.40 -7.80
CA SER A 77 -17.69 5.63 -7.12
C SER A 77 -16.81 4.36 -7.09
N THR A 78 -17.41 3.17 -7.10
CA THR A 78 -16.71 1.89 -7.16
C THR A 78 -16.62 1.39 -8.61
N ALA A 79 -17.69 1.58 -9.38
CA ALA A 79 -17.76 1.17 -10.78
C ALA A 79 -16.75 1.88 -11.70
N GLN A 80 -16.32 3.10 -11.36
CA GLN A 80 -15.27 3.82 -12.12
C GLN A 80 -13.92 3.10 -12.14
N TYR A 81 -13.70 2.17 -11.21
CA TYR A 81 -12.47 1.38 -11.15
C TYR A 81 -12.57 0.07 -11.93
N VAL A 82 -13.76 -0.28 -12.43
CA VAL A 82 -13.98 -1.49 -13.24
C VAL A 82 -13.43 -1.25 -14.65
N LYS A 83 -12.69 -2.21 -15.18
CA LYS A 83 -12.07 -2.20 -16.50
C LYS A 83 -12.42 -3.45 -17.30
N ASP A 84 -12.20 -3.39 -18.61
CA ASP A 84 -12.40 -4.49 -19.57
C ASP A 84 -11.44 -5.67 -19.34
N ASP A 85 -10.35 -5.48 -18.58
CA ASP A 85 -9.46 -6.57 -18.14
C ASP A 85 -9.95 -7.32 -16.89
N MET A 86 -11.14 -6.99 -16.38
CA MET A 86 -11.66 -7.52 -15.12
C MET A 86 -12.76 -8.57 -15.33
N ASP A 87 -12.97 -9.37 -14.29
CA ASP A 87 -14.03 -10.36 -14.26
C ASP A 87 -15.29 -9.82 -13.55
N VAL A 88 -16.44 -10.14 -14.15
CA VAL A 88 -17.74 -10.08 -13.50
C VAL A 88 -18.11 -11.45 -12.95
N ILE A 89 -18.73 -11.48 -11.77
CA ILE A 89 -19.08 -12.70 -11.06
C ILE A 89 -20.59 -12.77 -10.92
N ILE A 90 -21.18 -13.83 -11.46
CA ILE A 90 -22.60 -14.15 -11.33
C ILE A 90 -22.76 -15.58 -10.84
N GLY A 91 -23.53 -15.77 -9.77
CA GLY A 91 -23.77 -17.10 -9.20
C GLY A 91 -22.49 -17.86 -8.80
N GLY A 92 -21.37 -17.14 -8.61
CA GLY A 92 -20.05 -17.72 -8.32
C GLY A 92 -19.19 -18.02 -9.56
N VAL A 93 -19.71 -17.85 -10.77
CA VAL A 93 -18.97 -18.02 -12.03
C VAL A 93 -18.34 -16.69 -12.43
N ARG A 94 -17.03 -16.70 -12.73
CA ARG A 94 -16.27 -15.55 -13.25
C ARG A 94 -16.37 -15.50 -14.76
N MET A 95 -16.64 -14.32 -15.30
CA MET A 95 -16.74 -14.06 -16.73
C MET A 95 -15.98 -12.79 -17.08
N PRO A 96 -15.26 -12.75 -18.20
CA PRO A 96 -14.55 -11.54 -18.62
C PRO A 96 -15.54 -10.43 -19.01
N ILE A 97 -15.16 -9.18 -18.77
CA ILE A 97 -15.90 -8.02 -19.25
C ILE A 97 -15.52 -7.74 -20.70
N ASP A 98 -16.48 -7.77 -21.63
CA ASP A 98 -16.22 -7.48 -23.04
C ASP A 98 -16.17 -5.97 -23.31
N SER A 99 -16.99 -5.19 -22.61
CA SER A 99 -17.10 -3.74 -22.81
C SER A 99 -17.68 -3.03 -21.59
N ILE A 100 -17.29 -1.76 -21.41
CA ILE A 100 -17.81 -0.89 -20.36
C ILE A 100 -18.39 0.36 -21.00
N GLY A 101 -19.56 0.78 -20.52
CA GLY A 101 -20.27 1.95 -21.00
C GLY A 101 -21.00 2.65 -19.86
N LYS A 102 -21.91 3.55 -20.24
CA LYS A 102 -22.86 4.19 -19.35
C LYS A 102 -24.27 4.00 -19.90
N ASP A 103 -25.23 3.80 -19.02
CA ASP A 103 -26.64 3.79 -19.38
C ASP A 103 -27.18 5.23 -19.58
N ASP A 104 -28.45 5.34 -19.98
CA ASP A 104 -29.15 6.61 -20.19
C ASP A 104 -29.26 7.47 -18.92
N ASN A 105 -29.11 6.85 -17.74
CA ASN A 105 -29.12 7.52 -16.43
C ASN A 105 -27.71 7.94 -15.98
N GLY A 106 -26.67 7.67 -16.78
CA GLY A 106 -25.27 7.94 -16.45
C GLY A 106 -24.64 6.96 -15.46
N LYS A 107 -25.32 5.83 -15.17
CA LYS A 107 -24.80 4.72 -14.36
C LYS A 107 -23.83 3.89 -15.20
N ILE A 108 -22.70 3.51 -14.62
CA ILE A 108 -21.72 2.68 -15.32
C ILE A 108 -22.32 1.29 -15.52
N ILE A 109 -22.17 0.76 -16.74
CA ILE A 109 -22.60 -0.59 -17.10
C ILE A 109 -21.43 -1.39 -17.68
N SER A 110 -21.39 -2.69 -17.41
CA SER A 110 -20.48 -3.61 -18.09
C SER A 110 -21.27 -4.65 -18.87
N VAL A 111 -20.75 -5.01 -20.03
CA VAL A 111 -21.36 -5.98 -20.93
C VAL A 111 -20.42 -7.18 -21.06
N SER A 112 -20.98 -8.38 -20.93
CA SER A 112 -20.28 -9.65 -21.13
C SER A 112 -21.17 -10.61 -21.90
N LYS A 113 -20.59 -11.39 -22.81
CA LYS A 113 -21.27 -12.55 -23.42
C LYS A 113 -21.38 -13.67 -22.41
N THR A 114 -22.53 -14.32 -22.39
CA THR A 114 -22.84 -15.35 -21.40
C THR A 114 -23.77 -16.41 -21.98
N ASP A 115 -23.61 -17.65 -21.53
CA ASP A 115 -24.51 -18.77 -21.85
C ASP A 115 -25.60 -18.95 -20.78
N PHE A 116 -25.68 -18.03 -19.80
CA PHE A 116 -26.71 -18.07 -18.77
C PHE A 116 -28.10 -17.83 -19.38
N PRO A 117 -29.16 -18.46 -18.83
CA PRO A 117 -30.51 -18.21 -19.29
C PRO A 117 -30.92 -16.77 -18.97
N ASP A 118 -31.79 -16.22 -19.83
CA ASP A 118 -32.34 -14.89 -19.65
C ASP A 118 -32.99 -14.74 -18.27
N GLY A 119 -32.68 -13.65 -17.58
CA GLY A 119 -33.12 -13.41 -16.21
C GLY A 119 -32.31 -12.33 -15.50
N ASP A 120 -32.75 -12.04 -14.28
CA ASP A 120 -32.12 -11.09 -13.37
C ASP A 120 -31.23 -11.83 -12.37
N TYR A 121 -30.01 -11.33 -12.20
CA TYR A 121 -28.98 -11.93 -11.37
C TYR A 121 -28.26 -10.88 -10.53
N ALA A 122 -27.91 -11.24 -9.30
CA ALA A 122 -26.96 -10.46 -8.52
C ALA A 122 -25.55 -10.62 -9.14
N ALA A 123 -24.93 -9.51 -9.51
CA ALA A 123 -23.62 -9.48 -10.12
C ALA A 123 -22.64 -8.64 -9.28
N LYS A 124 -21.36 -9.01 -9.36
CA LYS A 124 -20.28 -8.21 -8.78
C LYS A 124 -19.06 -8.24 -9.67
N ALA A 125 -18.45 -7.10 -9.93
CA ALA A 125 -17.19 -7.03 -10.66
C ALA A 125 -16.02 -6.84 -9.70
N SER A 126 -14.96 -7.62 -9.88
CA SER A 126 -13.73 -7.44 -9.10
C SER A 126 -12.95 -6.27 -9.67
N TYR A 127 -12.54 -5.33 -8.82
CA TYR A 127 -11.60 -4.28 -9.21
C TYR A 127 -10.40 -4.22 -8.26
N LYS A 128 -9.24 -3.88 -8.83
CA LYS A 128 -7.99 -3.80 -8.09
C LYS A 128 -7.82 -2.40 -7.51
N GLN A 129 -7.92 -2.27 -6.19
CA GLN A 129 -7.67 -0.99 -5.51
C GLN A 129 -6.24 -0.97 -4.96
N THR A 130 -5.34 -0.22 -5.60
CA THR A 130 -3.92 -0.08 -5.17
C THR A 130 -3.70 1.06 -4.17
N ARG A 131 -4.76 1.50 -3.45
CA ARG A 131 -4.77 2.79 -2.73
C ARG A 131 -4.03 2.85 -1.39
N MET A 132 -3.27 1.83 -0.99
CA MET A 132 -2.63 1.80 0.34
C MET A 132 -1.72 3.01 0.62
N ILE A 133 -0.86 3.41 -0.32
CA ILE A 133 0.08 4.53 -0.08
C ILE A 133 -0.63 5.89 -0.03
N SER A 134 -1.74 6.05 -0.78
CA SER A 134 -2.44 7.33 -0.88
C SER A 134 -3.21 7.73 0.39
N MET A 135 -3.51 6.78 1.27
CA MET A 135 -4.18 7.05 2.55
C MET A 135 -3.24 7.59 3.63
N LEU A 136 -1.93 7.38 3.49
CA LEU A 136 -0.93 7.88 4.44
C LEU A 136 -0.51 9.33 4.20
N PHE A 137 -0.80 9.88 3.01
CA PHE A 137 -0.39 11.22 2.60
C PHE A 137 -1.58 12.15 2.31
N ASN A 138 -2.75 11.85 2.88
CA ASN A 138 -3.94 12.72 2.80
C ASN A 138 -4.33 13.27 4.17
#